data_AF-C2BG60-F1
#
_entry.id   AF-C2BG60-F1
#
_cell.length_a   1.000
_cell.length_b   1.000
_cell.length_c   1.000
_cell.angle_alpha   90.00
_cell.angle_beta   90.00
_cell.angle_gamma   90.00
#
_symmetry.space_group_name_H-M   'P 1'
#
loop_
_entity.id
_entity.type
_entity.pdbx_description
1 polymer ?
#
loop_
_entity_poly.entity_id
_entity_poly.type
_entity_poly.pdbx_seq_one_letter_code
_entity_poly.pdbx_strand_id
1 'polypeptide(L)'
;MKKFLWILALALCLSACGNEVDKANDGAKGVSQVNEDKAKDDEKVSDDKKAKEAEDSSVQASLKEDDFFFSNHDLVTVKDGEIVNVIKYVKKLGDDTYTYPVPLSDDVFLFGINGDNSSTLMKINGKDFEEIYKIEGQEFLPSAMVGDKVYGHFMGDTDLNKFGYLYAYGEIDLKTGKTNIFEALKIKKENEFLQSIGFTDKEILYNKLDLPGDFLVTMYRLDLTKGYDQEPEKVKDVEGFTWLSSVKYDKDGKEIYDILDLDFDDEGKCYINGINCPTEEGTEFVSAGPNGVYK
;
A
#
# COMPACT_ATOMS: atom_id res chain seq x y z
N MET A 1 -9.43 -13.16 -16.30
CA MET A 1 -8.54 -12.23 -15.55
C MET A 1 -8.88 -12.41 -14.08
N LYS A 2 -7.95 -12.89 -13.25
CA LYS A 2 -8.15 -12.98 -11.80
C LYS A 2 -8.15 -11.53 -11.25
N LYS A 3 -9.02 -11.23 -10.29
CA LYS A 3 -9.01 -9.94 -9.58
C LYS A 3 -8.16 -10.09 -8.32
N PHE A 4 -7.13 -9.26 -8.16
CA PHE A 4 -6.36 -9.20 -6.91
C PHE A 4 -7.17 -8.45 -5.85
N LEU A 5 -7.22 -9.00 -4.63
CA LEU A 5 -7.88 -8.38 -3.48
C LEU A 5 -6.81 -7.79 -2.57
N TRP A 6 -6.71 -6.46 -2.52
CA TRP A 6 -5.88 -5.78 -1.53
C TRP A 6 -6.63 -5.72 -0.20
N ILE A 7 -6.14 -6.45 0.80
CA ILE A 7 -6.63 -6.38 2.18
C ILE A 7 -5.53 -5.71 3.02
N LEU A 8 -5.74 -4.44 3.38
CA LEU A 8 -4.87 -3.69 4.29
C LEU A 8 -5.64 -3.47 5.59
N ALA A 9 -5.23 -4.12 6.68
CA ALA A 9 -5.87 -3.98 7.98
C ALA A 9 -5.17 -2.87 8.80
N LEU A 10 -5.77 -1.68 8.87
CA LEU A 10 -5.29 -0.59 9.71
C LEU A 10 -5.69 -0.80 11.18
N ALA A 11 -4.80 -1.43 11.95
CA ALA A 11 -4.92 -1.47 13.40
C ALA A 11 -4.50 -0.12 14.04
N LEU A 12 -5.39 0.86 14.04
CA LEU A 12 -5.23 2.08 14.85
C LEU A 12 -5.70 1.81 16.29
N CYS A 13 -4.81 2.10 17.25
CA CYS A 13 -5.01 1.80 18.66
C CYS A 13 -6.18 2.57 19.28
N LEU A 14 -7.29 1.88 19.58
CA LEU A 14 -8.21 2.31 20.63
C LEU A 14 -7.58 2.01 21.99
N SER A 15 -7.14 3.08 22.66
CA SER A 15 -6.69 3.01 24.06
C SER A 15 -7.84 3.28 25.02
N ALA A 16 -7.76 2.66 26.20
CA ALA A 16 -8.73 2.69 27.32
C ALA A 16 -10.01 1.84 27.12
N CYS A 17 -10.49 1.05 28.10
CA CYS A 17 -10.07 0.86 29.49
C CYS A 17 -9.87 -0.64 29.82
N GLY A 18 -8.73 -1.01 30.39
CA GLY A 18 -8.51 -2.32 31.01
C GLY A 18 -8.07 -2.15 32.47
N ASN A 19 -8.89 -2.62 33.41
CA ASN A 19 -8.53 -2.61 34.84
C ASN A 19 -7.34 -3.54 35.11
N GLU A 20 -6.50 -3.12 36.06
CA GLU A 20 -5.41 -3.92 36.61
C GLU A 20 -5.91 -5.29 37.14
N VAL A 21 -5.29 -6.38 36.69
CA VAL A 21 -5.00 -7.54 37.54
C VAL A 21 -3.66 -8.16 37.12
N ASP A 22 -2.65 -8.01 37.97
CA ASP A 22 -1.40 -8.77 37.90
C ASP A 22 -1.62 -10.28 37.99
N LYS A 23 -0.86 -11.06 37.20
CA LYS A 23 0.05 -12.09 37.75
C LYS A 23 1.01 -12.68 36.71
N ALA A 24 2.25 -12.88 37.17
CA ALA A 24 3.37 -13.42 36.39
C ALA A 24 3.58 -14.93 36.57
N ASN A 25 4.36 -15.53 35.66
CA ASN A 25 4.97 -16.87 35.70
C ASN A 25 4.00 -18.08 35.84
N ASP A 26 4.33 -19.30 35.42
CA ASP A 26 5.60 -19.88 34.96
C ASP A 26 5.33 -21.01 33.93
N GLY A 27 6.37 -21.62 33.35
CA GLY A 27 6.22 -22.57 32.23
C GLY A 27 5.86 -24.04 32.58
N ALA A 28 5.86 -24.86 31.52
CA ALA A 28 5.94 -26.34 31.46
C ALA A 28 4.70 -27.17 31.06
N LYS A 29 4.87 -27.92 29.95
CA LYS A 29 4.39 -29.29 29.63
C LYS A 29 2.99 -29.75 30.09
N GLY A 30 2.17 -30.20 29.14
CA GLY A 30 1.08 -31.15 29.42
C GLY A 30 0.28 -31.59 28.19
N VAL A 31 0.47 -32.84 27.76
CA VAL A 31 -0.36 -33.50 26.72
C VAL A 31 -1.69 -33.97 27.33
N SER A 32 -2.80 -33.81 26.61
CA SER A 32 -3.99 -34.69 26.72
C SER A 32 -4.75 -34.63 25.38
N GLN A 33 -4.51 -35.55 24.44
CA GLN A 33 -5.24 -36.81 24.27
C GLN A 33 -6.75 -36.67 24.01
N VAL A 34 -7.12 -37.06 22.79
CA VAL A 34 -8.49 -37.23 22.27
C VAL A 34 -9.10 -38.52 22.83
N ASN A 35 -10.38 -38.48 23.19
CA ASN A 35 -11.20 -39.67 23.39
C ASN A 35 -12.19 -39.81 22.23
N GLU A 36 -12.11 -40.91 21.48
CA GLU A 36 -13.25 -41.46 20.73
C GLU A 36 -13.98 -42.47 21.62
N ASP A 37 -15.31 -42.58 21.47
CA ASP A 37 -15.99 -43.89 21.60
C ASP A 37 -17.33 -43.89 20.84
N LYS A 38 -17.81 -45.09 20.45
CA LYS A 38 -18.84 -45.30 19.41
C LYS A 38 -20.10 -46.07 19.87
N ALA A 39 -21.12 -46.10 18.99
CA ALA A 39 -22.21 -47.08 18.85
C ALA A 39 -23.48 -46.91 19.75
N LYS A 40 -24.73 -47.22 19.33
CA LYS A 40 -25.30 -47.75 18.06
C LYS A 40 -26.86 -47.64 18.05
N ASP A 41 -27.47 -47.61 16.85
CA ASP A 41 -28.78 -48.16 16.36
C ASP A 41 -30.10 -47.98 17.20
N ASP A 42 -31.35 -47.90 16.66
CA ASP A 42 -31.87 -48.24 15.31
C ASP A 42 -33.26 -47.60 14.99
N GLU A 43 -33.61 -47.52 13.69
CA GLU A 43 -34.96 -47.48 13.04
C GLU A 43 -36.10 -46.48 13.47
N LYS A 44 -36.92 -45.86 12.59
CA LYS A 44 -37.15 -45.91 11.11
C LYS A 44 -38.10 -44.75 10.66
N VAL A 45 -38.51 -44.76 9.37
CA VAL A 45 -39.74 -44.19 8.72
C VAL A 45 -39.57 -42.92 7.86
N SER A 46 -40.47 -42.79 6.87
CA SER A 46 -40.60 -41.87 5.73
C SER A 46 -41.45 -40.61 6.03
N ASP A 47 -41.39 -39.50 5.27
CA ASP A 47 -41.99 -39.41 3.93
C ASP A 47 -41.45 -38.27 3.02
N ASP A 48 -41.81 -38.37 1.74
CA ASP A 48 -41.18 -37.74 0.57
C ASP A 48 -41.46 -36.24 0.36
N LYS A 49 -40.44 -35.47 -0.10
CA LYS A 49 -40.59 -34.42 -1.15
C LYS A 49 -39.27 -33.73 -1.58
N LYS A 50 -38.83 -34.08 -2.80
CA LYS A 50 -38.10 -33.23 -3.78
C LYS A 50 -37.04 -32.25 -3.23
N ALA A 51 -35.80 -32.72 -3.20
CA ALA A 51 -34.67 -31.85 -3.48
C ALA A 51 -34.85 -31.22 -4.88
N LYS A 52 -34.68 -29.90 -4.97
CA LYS A 52 -34.37 -29.19 -6.21
C LYS A 52 -33.02 -28.53 -6.02
N GLU A 53 -32.18 -28.59 -7.05
CA GLU A 53 -30.83 -28.07 -7.00
C GLU A 53 -30.78 -26.60 -6.54
N ALA A 54 -29.89 -26.35 -5.59
CA ALA A 54 -29.29 -25.05 -5.34
C ALA A 54 -27.77 -25.27 -5.24
N GLU A 55 -27.19 -25.83 -6.30
CA GLU A 55 -25.78 -25.53 -6.62
C GLU A 55 -25.72 -24.07 -7.04
N ASP A 56 -25.41 -23.21 -6.07
CA ASP A 56 -24.57 -22.06 -6.34
C ASP A 56 -23.54 -21.99 -5.21
N SER A 57 -22.65 -22.99 -5.22
CA SER A 57 -21.45 -22.94 -4.40
C SER A 57 -20.62 -21.78 -4.90
N SER A 58 -20.52 -20.74 -4.07
CA SER A 58 -19.45 -19.77 -4.21
C SER A 58 -18.13 -20.52 -4.05
N VAL A 59 -17.55 -20.94 -5.18
CA VAL A 59 -16.24 -21.57 -5.24
C VAL A 59 -15.22 -20.48 -4.89
N GLN A 60 -15.07 -20.25 -3.59
CA GLN A 60 -14.08 -19.37 -3.02
C GLN A 60 -12.72 -19.96 -3.39
N ALA A 61 -12.13 -19.39 -4.44
CA ALA A 61 -10.91 -19.91 -5.04
C ALA A 61 -9.81 -19.92 -3.96
N SER A 62 -9.45 -21.11 -3.50
CA SER A 62 -8.42 -21.28 -2.48
C SER A 62 -7.08 -20.80 -3.05
N LEU A 63 -6.38 -19.97 -2.28
CA LEU A 63 -5.03 -19.51 -2.59
C LEU A 63 -4.08 -20.72 -2.75
N LYS A 64 -3.17 -20.61 -3.70
CA LYS A 64 -2.18 -21.64 -4.05
C LYS A 64 -0.75 -21.10 -3.89
N GLU A 65 0.22 -21.99 -4.04
CA GLU A 65 1.65 -21.63 -3.92
C GLU A 65 2.18 -20.73 -5.05
N ASP A 66 1.41 -20.57 -6.13
CA ASP A 66 1.62 -19.60 -7.21
C ASP A 66 0.82 -18.30 -7.05
N ASP A 67 -0.02 -18.16 -6.03
CA ASP A 67 -0.75 -16.92 -5.75
C ASP A 67 0.05 -16.05 -4.77
N PHE A 68 0.92 -15.19 -5.32
CA PHE A 68 1.68 -14.19 -4.56
C PHE A 68 0.84 -12.93 -4.30
N PHE A 69 0.98 -12.35 -3.11
CA PHE A 69 0.32 -11.10 -2.71
C PHE A 69 1.09 -10.41 -1.59
N PHE A 70 0.76 -9.15 -1.32
CA PHE A 70 1.30 -8.42 -0.17
C PHE A 70 0.37 -8.52 1.02
N SER A 71 0.93 -8.88 2.18
CA SER A 71 0.28 -8.78 3.49
C SER A 71 1.00 -7.69 4.28
N ASN A 72 0.39 -6.51 4.35
CA ASN A 72 1.05 -5.26 4.76
C ASN A 72 2.30 -4.97 3.91
N HIS A 73 3.51 -5.18 4.46
CA HIS A 73 4.78 -4.97 3.78
C HIS A 73 5.50 -6.27 3.36
N ASP A 74 5.00 -7.43 3.82
CA ASP A 74 5.60 -8.72 3.51
C ASP A 74 5.01 -9.27 2.19
N LEU A 75 5.89 -9.56 1.22
CA LEU A 75 5.54 -10.40 0.07
C LEU A 75 5.33 -11.85 0.55
N VAL A 76 4.12 -12.37 0.38
CA VAL A 76 3.72 -13.70 0.86
C VAL A 76 3.18 -14.59 -0.26
N THR A 77 3.19 -15.89 0.00
CA THR A 77 2.49 -16.93 -0.77
C THR A 77 1.94 -17.99 0.19
N VAL A 78 1.12 -18.92 -0.30
CA VAL A 78 0.73 -20.11 0.47
C VAL A 78 1.75 -21.22 0.27
N LYS A 79 2.07 -21.98 1.30
CA LYS A 79 2.86 -23.21 1.19
C LYS A 79 2.42 -24.22 2.23
N ASP A 80 2.19 -25.47 1.82
CA ASP A 80 1.71 -26.55 2.70
C ASP A 80 0.41 -26.20 3.49
N GLY A 81 -0.34 -25.18 3.02
CA GLY A 81 -1.55 -24.64 3.67
C GLY A 81 -1.32 -23.41 4.56
N GLU A 82 -0.08 -22.99 4.78
CA GLU A 82 0.30 -21.83 5.62
C GLU A 82 0.68 -20.60 4.77
N ILE A 83 0.43 -19.39 5.27
CA ILE A 83 0.93 -18.16 4.64
C ILE A 83 2.39 -17.96 5.05
N VAL A 84 3.29 -17.88 4.06
CA VAL A 84 4.74 -17.76 4.28
C VAL A 84 5.31 -16.50 3.61
N ASN A 85 6.17 -15.78 4.32
CA ASN A 85 6.96 -14.69 3.75
C ASN A 85 8.01 -15.28 2.79
N VAL A 86 7.95 -14.82 1.53
CA VAL A 86 8.75 -15.36 0.44
C VAL A 86 10.24 -15.10 0.65
N ILE A 87 10.61 -13.88 1.01
CA ILE A 87 12.01 -13.45 1.16
C ILE A 87 12.70 -14.24 2.26
N LYS A 88 12.04 -14.37 3.43
CA LYS A 88 12.53 -15.14 4.58
C LYS A 88 12.70 -16.63 4.27
N TYR A 89 11.93 -17.18 3.33
CA TYR A 89 12.08 -18.56 2.85
C TYR A 89 13.12 -18.72 1.72
N VAL A 90 13.35 -17.69 0.90
CA VAL A 90 14.46 -17.67 -0.06
C VAL A 90 15.78 -17.41 0.70
N LYS A 91 16.34 -18.49 1.25
CA LYS A 91 17.61 -18.57 2.02
C LYS A 91 18.87 -17.95 1.35
N LYS A 92 18.73 -17.31 0.20
CA LYS A 92 19.80 -16.57 -0.50
C LYS A 92 19.77 -15.06 -0.27
N LEU A 93 18.68 -14.49 0.22
CA LEU A 93 18.50 -13.02 0.26
C LEU A 93 18.97 -12.39 1.58
N GLY A 94 18.91 -13.12 2.70
CA GLY A 94 19.45 -12.66 3.99
C GLY A 94 18.52 -11.71 4.75
N ASP A 95 18.75 -11.59 6.06
CA ASP A 95 17.86 -10.87 6.99
C ASP A 95 17.84 -9.34 6.78
N ASP A 96 18.84 -8.81 6.07
CA ASP A 96 18.97 -7.38 5.74
C ASP A 96 18.16 -6.96 4.50
N THR A 97 17.28 -7.80 3.96
CA THR A 97 16.47 -7.47 2.76
C THR A 97 15.07 -6.95 3.09
N TYR A 98 14.55 -6.11 2.20
CA TYR A 98 13.20 -5.57 2.27
C TYR A 98 12.47 -5.69 0.94
N THR A 99 11.14 -5.68 1.00
CA THR A 99 10.29 -5.37 -0.16
C THR A 99 9.24 -4.34 0.20
N TYR A 100 8.88 -3.50 -0.76
CA TYR A 100 7.72 -2.64 -0.68
C TYR A 100 6.83 -2.87 -1.91
N PRO A 101 5.51 -3.05 -1.76
CA PRO A 101 4.61 -3.06 -2.91
C PRO A 101 4.70 -1.72 -3.65
N VAL A 102 4.56 -1.73 -4.98
CA VAL A 102 4.30 -0.49 -5.72
C VAL A 102 2.79 -0.25 -5.70
N PRO A 103 2.28 0.81 -5.04
CA PRO A 103 0.84 1.03 -4.94
C PRO A 103 0.18 1.18 -6.32
N LEU A 104 -1.04 0.66 -6.45
CA LEU A 104 -1.83 0.62 -7.70
C LEU A 104 -1.24 -0.28 -8.82
N SER A 105 -0.15 -0.99 -8.56
CA SER A 105 0.24 -2.17 -9.31
C SER A 105 -0.38 -3.43 -8.70
N ASP A 106 -0.63 -4.45 -9.52
CA ASP A 106 -1.04 -5.78 -9.04
C ASP A 106 0.15 -6.74 -8.89
N ASP A 107 1.26 -6.48 -9.60
CA ASP A 107 2.37 -7.43 -9.78
C ASP A 107 3.78 -6.81 -9.65
N VAL A 108 3.92 -5.50 -9.42
CA VAL A 108 5.23 -4.83 -9.25
C VAL A 108 5.52 -4.48 -7.79
N PHE A 109 6.77 -4.71 -7.38
CA PHE A 109 7.29 -4.36 -6.06
C PHE A 109 8.72 -3.86 -6.14
N LEU A 110 9.13 -3.05 -5.16
CA LEU A 110 10.54 -2.71 -4.92
C LEU A 110 11.17 -3.80 -4.05
N PHE A 111 12.37 -4.25 -4.41
CA PHE A 111 13.25 -5.10 -3.60
C PHE A 111 14.54 -4.34 -3.29
N GLY A 112 15.10 -4.48 -2.10
CA GLY A 112 16.38 -3.87 -1.75
C GLY A 112 17.07 -4.50 -0.55
N ILE A 113 18.28 -4.03 -0.28
CA ILE A 113 19.13 -4.45 0.84
C ILE A 113 19.35 -3.23 1.74
N ASN A 114 19.13 -3.39 3.04
CA ASN A 114 19.34 -2.34 4.04
C ASN A 114 20.80 -1.88 4.05
N GLY A 115 21.02 -0.57 3.91
CA GLY A 115 22.36 0.02 3.84
C GLY A 115 23.04 -0.06 2.47
N ASP A 116 22.43 -0.72 1.49
CA ASP A 116 22.76 -0.52 0.08
C ASP A 116 21.94 0.66 -0.45
N ASN A 117 22.59 1.67 -1.03
CA ASN A 117 21.92 2.78 -1.71
C ASN A 117 21.43 2.36 -3.11
N SER A 118 20.98 1.11 -3.26
CA SER A 118 20.41 0.60 -4.49
C SER A 118 19.22 -0.31 -4.22
N SER A 119 18.28 -0.29 -5.15
CA SER A 119 17.04 -1.06 -5.08
C SER A 119 16.60 -1.44 -6.49
N THR A 120 15.74 -2.43 -6.60
CA THR A 120 15.33 -3.02 -7.87
C THR A 120 13.82 -3.12 -7.92
N LEU A 121 13.20 -2.56 -8.95
CA LEU A 121 11.82 -2.84 -9.28
C LEU A 121 11.76 -4.24 -9.89
N MET A 122 10.95 -5.09 -9.26
CA MET A 122 10.74 -6.49 -9.59
C MET A 122 9.28 -6.69 -9.99
N LYS A 123 9.03 -7.61 -10.91
CA LYS A 123 7.70 -8.03 -11.35
C LYS A 123 7.44 -9.50 -11.02
N ILE A 124 6.26 -9.80 -10.48
CA ILE A 124 5.77 -11.16 -10.24
C ILE A 124 5.34 -11.76 -11.59
N ASN A 125 5.96 -12.88 -11.97
CA ASN A 125 5.67 -13.58 -13.22
C ASN A 125 5.36 -15.06 -12.91
N GLY A 126 4.13 -15.31 -12.44
CA GLY A 126 3.72 -16.63 -11.96
C GLY A 126 4.49 -17.03 -10.70
N LYS A 127 5.44 -17.97 -10.83
CA LYS A 127 6.29 -18.43 -9.72
C LYS A 127 7.67 -17.76 -9.67
N ASP A 128 8.02 -16.98 -10.68
CA ASP A 128 9.33 -16.34 -10.82
C ASP A 128 9.22 -14.82 -10.62
N PHE A 129 10.36 -14.18 -10.36
CA PHE A 129 10.48 -12.72 -10.27
C PHE A 129 11.39 -12.20 -11.38
N GLU A 130 10.92 -11.20 -12.10
CA GLU A 130 11.62 -10.54 -13.21
C GLU A 130 12.14 -9.17 -12.75
N GLU A 131 13.44 -8.91 -12.90
CA GLU A 131 14.00 -7.57 -12.73
C GLU A 131 13.55 -6.69 -13.90
N ILE A 132 12.80 -5.62 -13.61
CA ILE A 132 12.29 -4.69 -14.63
C ILE A 132 13.04 -3.35 -14.64
N TYR A 133 13.62 -2.93 -13.51
CA TYR A 133 14.47 -1.74 -13.44
C TYR A 133 15.35 -1.73 -12.20
N LYS A 134 16.62 -1.31 -12.33
CA LYS A 134 17.55 -1.15 -11.20
C LYS A 134 17.83 0.34 -10.93
N ILE A 135 17.73 0.73 -9.67
CA ILE A 135 17.93 2.08 -9.15
C ILE A 135 19.29 2.12 -8.44
N GLU A 136 20.25 2.89 -8.96
CA GLU A 136 21.64 2.85 -8.49
C GLU A 136 22.13 4.14 -7.80
N GLY A 137 22.61 3.97 -6.56
CA GLY A 137 23.18 5.04 -5.75
C GLY A 137 22.16 6.10 -5.36
N GLN A 138 20.91 5.70 -5.14
CA GLN A 138 19.81 6.52 -4.65
C GLN A 138 18.74 5.65 -3.95
N GLU A 139 18.23 6.11 -2.80
CA GLU A 139 17.04 5.50 -2.17
C GLU A 139 15.78 6.01 -2.86
N PHE A 140 14.84 5.09 -3.13
CA PHE A 140 13.56 5.36 -3.80
C PHE A 140 12.42 4.69 -3.04
N LEU A 141 11.34 5.44 -2.78
CA LEU A 141 10.13 4.93 -2.16
C LEU A 141 8.96 5.03 -3.16
N PRO A 142 8.46 3.91 -3.71
CA PRO A 142 7.33 3.93 -4.64
C PRO A 142 6.05 4.38 -3.96
N SER A 143 5.22 5.09 -4.72
CA SER A 143 3.91 5.60 -4.31
C SER A 143 2.81 5.30 -5.34
N ALA A 144 3.18 4.89 -6.55
CA ALA A 144 2.26 4.68 -7.67
C ALA A 144 2.81 3.73 -8.74
N MET A 145 1.90 3.07 -9.46
CA MET A 145 2.10 2.67 -10.85
C MET A 145 0.91 3.12 -11.72
N VAL A 146 1.20 3.85 -12.78
CA VAL A 146 0.21 4.30 -13.77
C VAL A 146 0.73 3.97 -15.17
N GLY A 147 0.10 2.98 -15.83
CA GLY A 147 0.64 2.39 -17.04
C GLY A 147 2.07 1.88 -16.81
N ASP A 148 3.00 2.27 -17.69
CA ASP A 148 4.42 1.88 -17.61
C ASP A 148 5.30 2.83 -16.77
N LYS A 149 4.70 3.65 -15.89
CA LYS A 149 5.40 4.65 -15.07
C LYS A 149 5.21 4.35 -13.59
N VAL A 150 6.31 4.27 -12.85
CA VAL A 150 6.32 4.08 -11.39
C VAL A 150 6.70 5.39 -10.73
N TYR A 151 5.79 6.02 -9.98
CA TYR A 151 6.04 7.30 -9.32
C TYR A 151 6.43 7.11 -7.86
N GLY A 152 7.28 7.99 -7.34
CA GLY A 152 7.75 7.90 -5.97
C GLY A 152 8.71 9.00 -5.55
N HIS A 153 9.15 8.89 -4.30
CA HIS A 153 10.06 9.81 -3.66
C HIS A 153 11.50 9.35 -3.88
N PHE A 154 12.37 10.27 -4.28
CA PHE A 154 13.80 10.06 -4.48
C PHE A 154 14.58 10.81 -3.39
N MET A 155 15.38 10.08 -2.61
CA MET A 155 16.25 10.66 -1.57
C MET A 155 17.59 11.07 -2.22
N GLY A 156 17.89 12.36 -2.26
CA GLY A 156 19.12 12.91 -2.86
C GLY A 156 20.18 13.36 -1.86
N ASP A 157 19.85 13.35 -0.56
CA ASP A 157 20.75 13.60 0.57
C ASP A 157 22.00 12.71 0.58
N THR A 158 21.87 11.47 0.09
CA THR A 158 22.97 10.50 -0.11
C THR A 158 24.11 11.02 -1.01
N ASP A 159 23.83 11.88 -2.00
CA ASP A 159 24.83 12.60 -2.80
C ASP A 159 24.24 13.89 -3.40
N LEU A 160 24.20 14.94 -2.58
CA LEU A 160 23.64 16.24 -2.98
C LEU A 160 24.34 16.87 -4.20
N ASN A 161 25.61 16.55 -4.44
CA ASN A 161 26.34 17.08 -5.61
C ASN A 161 25.91 16.40 -6.91
N LYS A 162 25.56 15.10 -6.85
CA LYS A 162 25.02 14.32 -7.98
C LYS A 162 23.57 14.69 -8.28
N PHE A 163 22.73 14.85 -7.24
CA PHE A 163 21.28 14.97 -7.41
C PHE A 163 20.74 16.41 -7.41
N GLY A 164 21.34 17.33 -6.66
CA GLY A 164 20.90 18.73 -6.60
C GLY A 164 19.57 18.97 -5.85
N TYR A 165 19.15 18.04 -5.01
CA TYR A 165 17.98 18.11 -4.11
C TYR A 165 18.19 17.21 -2.89
N LEU A 166 17.59 17.56 -1.75
CA LEU A 166 17.53 16.69 -0.56
C LEU A 166 16.52 15.57 -0.80
N TYR A 167 15.32 15.95 -1.24
CA TYR A 167 14.24 15.05 -1.61
C TYR A 167 13.61 15.54 -2.92
N ALA A 168 13.08 14.63 -3.72
CA ALA A 168 12.27 15.00 -4.87
C ALA A 168 11.18 13.96 -5.11
N TYR A 169 10.17 14.34 -5.90
CA TYR A 169 9.19 13.41 -6.44
C TYR A 169 9.33 13.35 -7.96
N GLY A 170 9.10 12.17 -8.51
CA GLY A 170 9.33 11.88 -9.92
C GLY A 170 8.75 10.54 -10.32
N GLU A 171 9.16 10.08 -11.50
CA GLU A 171 8.80 8.78 -12.06
C GLU A 171 10.00 8.03 -12.61
N ILE A 172 9.85 6.71 -12.70
CA ILE A 172 10.64 5.82 -13.54
C ILE A 172 9.74 5.39 -14.69
N ASP A 173 10.06 5.82 -15.91
CA ASP A 173 9.42 5.36 -17.13
C ASP A 173 10.06 4.03 -17.55
N LEU A 174 9.33 2.92 -17.35
CA LEU A 174 9.80 1.55 -17.59
C LEU A 174 9.99 1.24 -19.08
N LYS A 175 9.31 1.97 -19.98
CA LYS A 175 9.45 1.84 -21.43
C LYS A 175 10.77 2.38 -21.95
N THR A 176 11.28 3.44 -21.33
CA THR A 176 12.51 4.14 -21.74
C THR A 176 13.69 3.93 -20.80
N GLY A 177 13.47 3.35 -19.62
CA GLY A 177 14.48 3.18 -18.58
C GLY A 177 14.96 4.49 -17.97
N LYS A 178 14.12 5.53 -17.97
CA LYS A 178 14.51 6.88 -17.51
C LYS A 178 13.80 7.27 -16.22
N THR A 179 14.60 7.78 -15.28
CA THR A 179 14.10 8.56 -14.15
C THR A 179 13.87 10.00 -14.57
N ASN A 180 12.67 10.52 -14.37
CA ASN A 180 12.30 11.92 -14.60
C ASN A 180 11.85 12.56 -13.27
N ILE A 181 12.39 13.72 -12.93
CA ILE A 181 12.09 14.43 -11.67
C ILE A 181 11.30 15.70 -11.98
N PHE A 182 10.18 15.93 -11.29
CA PHE A 182 9.43 17.18 -11.41
C PHE A 182 10.19 18.30 -10.67
N GLU A 183 10.61 19.35 -11.39
CA GLU A 183 11.37 20.47 -10.80
C GLU A 183 10.57 21.15 -9.68
N ALA A 184 9.26 21.34 -9.90
CA ALA A 184 8.33 21.89 -8.91
C ALA A 184 8.21 21.06 -7.61
N LEU A 185 8.59 19.77 -7.64
CA LEU A 185 8.54 18.85 -6.49
C LEU A 185 9.90 18.56 -5.85
N LYS A 186 10.98 19.21 -6.29
CA LYS A 186 12.25 19.19 -5.56
C LYS A 186 12.12 19.93 -4.24
N ILE A 187 12.79 19.40 -3.22
CA ILE A 187 12.98 19.96 -1.89
C ILE A 187 14.49 20.24 -1.75
N LYS A 188 14.85 21.50 -1.53
CA LYS A 188 16.25 21.95 -1.53
C LYS A 188 16.71 22.51 -0.19
N LYS A 189 15.78 22.70 0.76
CA LYS A 189 16.07 23.11 2.14
C LYS A 189 15.48 22.09 3.12
N GLU A 190 16.10 21.95 4.28
CA GLU A 190 15.65 21.02 5.34
C GLU A 190 14.29 21.40 5.96
N ASN A 191 13.86 22.66 5.80
CA ASN A 191 12.61 23.18 6.34
C ASN A 191 11.43 23.14 5.35
N GLU A 192 11.69 22.73 4.11
CA GLU A 192 10.67 22.47 3.08
C GLU A 192 10.22 21.01 3.15
N PHE A 193 8.91 20.73 3.16
CA PHE A 193 8.37 19.36 3.18
C PHE A 193 7.22 19.20 2.19
N LEU A 194 7.17 18.05 1.50
CA LEU A 194 6.04 17.65 0.66
C LEU A 194 5.00 16.96 1.56
N GLN A 195 3.97 17.70 1.97
CA GLN A 195 3.03 17.27 3.02
C GLN A 195 2.12 16.13 2.56
N SER A 196 1.57 16.26 1.36
CA SER A 196 0.76 15.22 0.74
C SER A 196 0.87 15.28 -0.78
N ILE A 197 0.58 14.15 -1.42
CA ILE A 197 0.65 14.00 -2.87
C ILE A 197 -0.34 12.92 -3.32
N GLY A 198 -1.20 13.31 -4.26
CA GLY A 198 -2.12 12.43 -4.97
C GLY A 198 -1.89 12.54 -6.48
N PHE A 199 -2.22 11.50 -7.23
CA PHE A 199 -2.02 11.45 -8.68
C PHE A 199 -3.17 10.73 -9.40
N THR A 200 -3.35 11.07 -10.67
CA THR A 200 -4.19 10.35 -11.63
C THR A 200 -3.36 9.93 -12.84
N ASP A 201 -3.99 9.51 -13.94
CA ASP A 201 -3.34 9.36 -15.25
C ASP A 201 -3.04 10.68 -15.96
N LYS A 202 -3.43 11.83 -15.38
CA LYS A 202 -3.38 13.16 -16.03
C LYS A 202 -2.79 14.26 -15.16
N GLU A 203 -2.85 14.16 -13.84
CA GLU A 203 -2.39 15.21 -12.93
C GLU A 203 -1.80 14.66 -11.63
N ILE A 204 -0.94 15.47 -11.01
CA ILE A 204 -0.52 15.35 -9.61
C ILE A 204 -1.14 16.52 -8.85
N LEU A 205 -1.87 16.24 -7.77
CA LEU A 205 -2.24 17.23 -6.76
C LEU A 205 -1.28 17.09 -5.58
N TYR A 206 -0.81 18.21 -5.04
CA TYR A 206 0.14 18.20 -3.92
C TYR A 206 0.12 19.50 -3.12
N ASN A 207 0.69 19.44 -1.92
CA ASN A 207 0.90 20.57 -1.03
C ASN A 207 2.31 20.53 -0.43
N LYS A 208 2.92 21.70 -0.26
CA LYS A 208 4.22 21.87 0.39
C LYS A 208 4.09 22.77 1.62
N LEU A 209 4.84 22.44 2.65
CA LEU A 209 5.04 23.26 3.85
C LEU A 209 6.45 23.88 3.83
N ASP A 210 6.57 25.11 4.32
CA ASP A 210 7.85 25.81 4.56
C ASP A 210 7.88 26.24 6.03
N LEU A 211 8.57 25.47 6.88
CA LEU A 211 8.57 25.67 8.34
C LEU A 211 9.60 26.75 8.75
N PRO A 212 9.33 27.58 9.78
CA PRO A 212 8.16 27.58 10.68
C PRO A 212 7.10 28.60 10.23
N GLY A 213 6.80 28.69 8.93
CA GLY A 213 5.84 29.65 8.38
C GLY A 213 4.38 29.36 8.76
N ASP A 214 3.48 30.16 8.19
CA ASP A 214 2.04 30.01 8.41
C ASP A 214 1.54 28.62 7.97
N PHE A 215 0.65 28.01 8.76
CA PHE A 215 -0.07 26.77 8.40
C PHE A 215 -1.15 26.99 7.31
N LEU A 216 -1.01 28.04 6.49
CA LEU A 216 -1.82 28.25 5.29
C LEU A 216 -1.19 27.44 4.16
N VAL A 217 -1.83 26.32 3.84
CA VAL A 217 -1.29 25.33 2.93
C VAL A 217 -1.89 25.55 1.55
N THR A 218 -1.10 26.05 0.59
CA THR A 218 -1.59 26.10 -0.80
C THR A 218 -1.48 24.71 -1.45
N MET A 219 -2.59 24.24 -2.00
CA MET A 219 -2.66 23.06 -2.85
C MET A 219 -2.39 23.44 -4.31
N TYR A 220 -1.55 22.65 -4.97
CA TYR A 220 -1.06 22.84 -6.33
C TYR A 220 -1.38 21.63 -7.21
N ARG A 221 -1.41 21.86 -8.53
CA ARG A 221 -1.57 20.87 -9.59
C ARG A 221 -0.37 20.90 -10.53
N LEU A 222 0.10 19.72 -10.94
CA LEU A 222 0.92 19.51 -12.14
C LEU A 222 0.11 18.70 -13.16
N ASP A 223 0.25 19.03 -14.44
CA ASP A 223 -0.38 18.34 -15.56
C ASP A 223 0.64 17.35 -16.17
N LEU A 224 0.37 16.06 -16.06
CA LEU A 224 1.24 14.98 -16.53
C LEU A 224 1.35 14.90 -18.06
N THR A 225 0.57 15.68 -18.81
CA THR A 225 0.74 15.84 -20.26
C THR A 225 1.79 16.89 -20.64
N LYS A 226 2.26 17.69 -19.67
CA LYS A 226 3.31 18.71 -19.83
C LYS A 226 4.70 18.20 -19.40
N GLY A 227 5.72 19.03 -19.60
CA GLY A 227 7.10 18.73 -19.19
C GLY A 227 7.30 18.70 -17.66
N TYR A 228 8.40 18.08 -17.22
CA TYR A 228 8.77 17.97 -15.82
C TYR A 228 9.28 19.29 -15.20
N ASP A 229 9.56 20.28 -16.06
CA ASP A 229 9.98 21.65 -15.74
C ASP A 229 8.81 22.66 -15.70
N GLN A 230 7.56 22.18 -15.73
CA GLN A 230 6.38 23.04 -15.67
C GLN A 230 6.24 23.79 -14.33
N GLU A 231 5.73 25.01 -14.40
CA GLU A 231 5.27 25.75 -13.21
C GLU A 231 3.95 25.14 -12.68
N PRO A 232 3.77 25.03 -11.35
CA PRO A 232 2.56 24.48 -10.76
C PRO A 232 1.37 25.44 -10.84
N GLU A 233 0.19 24.88 -11.14
CA GLU A 233 -1.08 25.60 -11.07
C GLU A 233 -1.57 25.63 -9.61
N LYS A 234 -1.85 26.82 -9.06
CA LYS A 234 -2.50 26.95 -7.75
C LYS A 234 -3.98 26.53 -7.86
N VAL A 235 -4.41 25.57 -7.04
CA VAL A 235 -5.77 25.02 -7.04
C VAL A 235 -6.65 25.69 -5.98
N LYS A 236 -6.30 25.52 -4.71
CA LYS A 236 -6.99 26.09 -3.54
C LYS A 236 -5.97 26.43 -2.45
N ASP A 237 -6.33 27.36 -1.57
CA ASP A 237 -5.71 27.40 -0.24
C ASP A 237 -6.49 26.46 0.69
N VAL A 238 -5.77 25.84 1.61
CA VAL A 238 -6.26 24.83 2.54
C VAL A 238 -5.89 25.28 3.95
N GLU A 239 -6.85 25.20 4.86
CA GLU A 239 -6.62 25.43 6.29
C GLU A 239 -6.35 24.07 6.96
N GLY A 240 -5.22 23.95 7.66
CA GLY A 240 -4.88 22.74 8.41
C GLY A 240 -4.20 21.64 7.59
N PHE A 241 -4.63 20.39 7.79
CA PHE A 241 -3.99 19.19 7.26
C PHE A 241 -4.94 18.40 6.36
N THR A 242 -4.66 18.41 5.05
CA THR A 242 -5.32 17.56 4.06
C THR A 242 -4.43 16.37 3.72
N TRP A 243 -5.05 15.19 3.59
CA TRP A 243 -4.39 13.98 3.12
C TRP A 243 -4.91 13.56 1.74
N LEU A 244 -4.02 13.55 0.75
CA LEU A 244 -4.31 13.05 -0.59
C LEU A 244 -3.95 11.57 -0.67
N SER A 245 -4.93 10.73 -1.04
CA SER A 245 -4.71 9.32 -1.39
C SER A 245 -5.06 9.11 -2.85
N SER A 246 -4.29 8.27 -3.55
CA SER A 246 -4.53 7.95 -4.96
C SER A 246 -5.11 6.56 -5.07
N VAL A 247 -6.17 6.40 -5.86
CA VAL A 247 -6.88 5.13 -6.01
C VAL A 247 -6.96 4.70 -7.47
N LYS A 248 -6.96 3.39 -7.68
CA LYS A 248 -7.18 2.74 -8.97
C LYS A 248 -8.40 1.83 -8.84
N TYR A 249 -9.36 1.95 -9.75
CA TYR A 249 -10.53 1.07 -9.81
C TYR A 249 -10.92 0.72 -11.24
N ASP A 250 -11.49 -0.47 -11.44
CA ASP A 250 -12.09 -0.84 -12.71
C ASP A 250 -13.51 -0.25 -12.82
N LYS A 251 -13.79 0.43 -13.93
CA LYS A 251 -15.13 0.86 -14.31
C LYS A 251 -15.38 0.54 -15.77
N ASP A 252 -16.36 -0.31 -16.02
CA ASP A 252 -16.75 -0.78 -17.35
C ASP A 252 -15.58 -1.41 -18.15
N GLY A 253 -14.68 -2.13 -17.46
CA GLY A 253 -13.50 -2.76 -18.08
C GLY A 253 -12.36 -1.78 -18.40
N LYS A 254 -12.32 -0.62 -17.75
CA LYS A 254 -11.28 0.40 -17.86
C LYS A 254 -10.73 0.73 -16.49
N GLU A 255 -9.40 0.79 -16.40
CA GLU A 255 -8.72 1.33 -15.24
C GLU A 255 -8.98 2.84 -15.16
N ILE A 256 -9.51 3.29 -14.03
CA ILE A 256 -9.68 4.69 -13.67
C ILE A 256 -8.75 4.99 -12.49
N TYR A 257 -8.06 6.12 -12.58
CA TYR A 257 -7.22 6.66 -11.53
C TYR A 257 -7.86 7.94 -11.00
N ASP A 258 -7.94 8.07 -9.68
CA ASP A 258 -8.67 9.16 -9.02
C ASP A 258 -7.95 9.56 -7.73
N ILE A 259 -8.22 10.78 -7.25
CA ILE A 259 -7.64 11.32 -6.02
C ILE A 259 -8.75 11.47 -4.98
N LEU A 260 -8.49 10.91 -3.80
CA LEU A 260 -9.30 11.12 -2.61
C LEU A 260 -8.66 12.25 -1.80
N ASP A 261 -9.40 13.34 -1.65
CA ASP A 261 -9.15 14.47 -0.76
C ASP A 261 -9.74 14.09 0.62
N LEU A 262 -8.89 13.63 1.55
CA LEU A 262 -9.30 13.27 2.91
C LEU A 262 -9.05 14.44 3.87
N ASP A 263 -10.15 14.99 4.38
CA ASP A 263 -10.18 16.09 5.33
C ASP A 263 -10.90 15.65 6.62
N PHE A 264 -10.58 16.30 7.74
CA PHE A 264 -11.24 16.11 9.03
C PHE A 264 -11.73 17.47 9.58
N ASP A 265 -12.96 17.53 10.09
CA ASP A 265 -13.46 18.73 10.78
C ASP A 265 -12.96 18.84 12.24
N ASP A 266 -13.18 19.99 12.88
CA ASP A 266 -12.81 20.24 14.28
C ASP A 266 -13.47 19.28 15.29
N GLU A 267 -14.53 18.56 14.90
CA GLU A 267 -15.19 17.52 15.69
C GLU A 267 -14.63 16.11 15.40
N GLY A 268 -13.65 16.00 14.49
CA GLY A 268 -13.00 14.75 14.09
C GLY A 268 -13.77 13.93 13.05
N LYS A 269 -14.80 14.49 12.39
CA LYS A 269 -15.50 13.77 11.31
C LYS A 269 -14.67 13.77 10.04
N CYS A 270 -14.57 12.60 9.43
CA CYS A 270 -13.90 12.34 8.16
C CYS A 270 -14.78 12.78 6.97
N TYR A 271 -14.16 13.37 5.96
CA TYR A 271 -14.77 13.65 4.65
C TYR A 271 -13.84 13.15 3.54
N ILE A 272 -14.42 12.50 2.52
CA ILE A 272 -13.72 12.13 1.27
C ILE A 272 -14.32 12.96 0.14
N ASN A 273 -13.51 13.78 -0.52
CA ASN A 273 -13.93 14.71 -1.58
C ASN A 273 -15.12 15.60 -1.13
N GLY A 274 -15.10 16.03 0.14
CA GLY A 274 -16.16 16.83 0.77
C GLY A 274 -17.45 16.06 1.14
N ILE A 275 -17.49 14.75 0.93
CA ILE A 275 -18.62 13.88 1.31
C ILE A 275 -18.29 13.23 2.66
N ASN A 276 -19.18 13.38 3.65
CA ASN A 276 -19.01 12.78 4.97
C ASN A 276 -18.82 11.26 4.87
N CYS A 277 -17.76 10.76 5.49
CA CYS A 277 -17.43 9.35 5.57
C CYS A 277 -18.57 8.57 6.25
N PRO A 278 -18.96 7.36 5.79
CA PRO A 278 -19.99 6.59 6.49
C PRO A 278 -19.54 6.27 7.93
N THR A 279 -20.28 6.78 8.90
CA THR A 279 -20.02 6.59 10.34
C THR A 279 -20.84 5.43 10.93
N GLU A 280 -21.29 4.50 10.09
CA GLU A 280 -22.05 3.34 10.55
C GLU A 280 -21.11 2.34 11.25
N GLU A 281 -21.55 1.82 12.39
CA GLU A 281 -20.77 0.92 13.25
C GLU A 281 -20.36 -0.34 12.46
N GLY A 282 -19.05 -0.53 12.26
CA GLY A 282 -18.49 -1.60 11.40
C GLY A 282 -17.96 -1.13 10.04
N THR A 283 -17.96 0.17 9.74
CA THR A 283 -17.30 0.72 8.53
C THR A 283 -15.78 0.75 8.69
N GLU A 284 -15.05 -0.08 7.94
CA GLU A 284 -13.59 -0.01 7.83
C GLU A 284 -13.15 0.80 6.60
N PHE A 285 -12.22 1.74 6.80
CA PHE A 285 -11.59 2.50 5.71
C PHE A 285 -10.25 1.90 5.32
N VAL A 286 -10.23 1.18 4.20
CA VAL A 286 -9.00 0.69 3.56
C VAL A 286 -8.53 1.74 2.55
N SER A 287 -7.49 2.51 2.88
CA SER A 287 -6.82 3.42 1.95
C SER A 287 -5.36 3.03 1.77
N ALA A 288 -4.84 3.23 0.56
CA ALA A 288 -3.42 3.18 0.29
C ALA A 288 -2.92 4.63 0.16
N GLY A 289 -2.04 5.06 1.06
CA GLY A 289 -1.29 6.29 0.95
C GLY A 289 0.22 6.00 0.93
N PRO A 290 1.05 6.95 0.49
CA PRO A 290 2.49 6.87 0.76
C PRO A 290 2.69 6.91 2.28
N ASN A 291 2.96 5.76 2.88
CA ASN A 291 3.35 5.68 4.29
C ASN A 291 4.67 6.44 4.45
N GLY A 292 4.61 7.68 4.93
CA GLY A 292 5.78 8.46 5.28
C GLY A 292 6.61 7.67 6.28
N VAL A 293 7.77 7.19 5.86
CA VAL A 293 8.73 6.51 6.74
C VAL A 293 9.43 7.59 7.57
N TYR A 294 8.79 7.97 8.67
CA TYR A 294 9.45 8.74 9.73
C TYR A 294 10.52 7.86 10.38
N LYS A 295 11.80 8.22 10.19
CA LYS A 295 12.94 7.71 10.96
C LYS A 295 13.11 8.54 12.25
#